data_AF-A0A375YRP0-F1
#
_entry.id   AF-A0A375YRP0-F1
#
_cell.length_a   1.000
_cell.length_b   1.000
_cell.length_c   1.000
_cell.angle_alpha   90.00
_cell.angle_beta   90.00
_cell.angle_gamma   90.00
#
_symmetry.space_group_name_H-M   'P 1'
#
loop_
_entity.id
_entity.type
_entity.pdbx_description
1 polymer ?
#
loop_
_entity_poly.entity_id
_entity_poly.type
_entity_poly.pdbx_seq_one_letter_code
_entity_poly.pdbx_strand_id
1 'polypeptide(L)'
;MRAHNIGLSVIAAGAAALALAPIAHATDADAAFLAAVAHLGLQFGTAEQAVEAGNNVCDVVAEGSVNNVDPARIRADIIANLLGEGVDEYQATHLMIAAVGAYCPTYDHVVGG
;
A
#
# COMPACT_ATOMS: atom_id res chain seq x y z
N MET A 1 25.61 -43.38 -14.90
CA MET A 1 24.26 -43.45 -15.50
C MET A 1 23.99 -42.13 -16.21
N ARG A 2 23.83 -42.24 -17.54
CA ARG A 2 23.26 -41.32 -18.55
C ARG A 2 23.06 -39.82 -18.25
N ALA A 3 23.75 -39.02 -19.06
CA ALA A 3 23.50 -37.61 -19.35
C ALA A 3 22.12 -37.36 -19.99
N HIS A 4 21.58 -36.16 -19.77
CA HIS A 4 20.73 -35.47 -20.75
C HIS A 4 21.11 -33.98 -20.78
N ASN A 5 21.81 -33.60 -21.85
CA ASN A 5 21.84 -32.23 -22.36
C ASN A 5 20.46 -31.92 -22.95
N ILE A 6 19.86 -30.79 -22.58
CA ILE A 6 18.84 -30.14 -23.39
C ILE A 6 19.17 -28.65 -23.40
N GLY A 7 19.74 -28.20 -24.51
CA GLY A 7 19.77 -26.78 -24.84
C GLY A 7 18.41 -26.35 -25.35
N LEU A 8 17.97 -25.17 -24.97
CA LEU A 8 16.90 -24.46 -25.67
C LEU A 8 17.15 -22.95 -25.57
N SER A 9 17.76 -22.39 -26.61
CA SER A 9 17.70 -20.96 -26.88
C SER A 9 16.32 -20.66 -27.46
N VAL A 10 15.57 -19.75 -26.83
CA VAL A 10 14.42 -19.07 -27.43
C VAL A 10 14.64 -17.57 -27.27
N ILE A 11 14.91 -16.90 -28.39
CA ILE A 11 14.75 -15.44 -28.53
C ILE A 11 13.41 -15.25 -29.26
N ALA A 12 12.40 -14.69 -28.60
CA ALA A 12 11.31 -13.95 -29.24
C ALA A 12 10.43 -13.21 -28.21
N ALA A 13 10.51 -11.88 -28.29
CA ALA A 13 9.42 -10.91 -28.20
C ALA A 13 8.39 -10.98 -27.05
N GLY A 14 8.44 -9.96 -26.18
CA GLY A 14 7.28 -9.15 -25.82
C GLY A 14 6.01 -9.90 -25.41
N ALA A 15 6.04 -10.54 -24.25
CA ALA A 15 4.85 -10.71 -23.45
C ALA A 15 5.19 -10.15 -22.08
N ALA A 16 4.44 -9.16 -21.61
CA ALA A 16 4.47 -8.76 -20.21
C ALA A 16 4.24 -10.03 -19.41
N ALA A 17 5.31 -10.55 -18.81
CA ALA A 17 5.19 -11.52 -17.75
C ALA A 17 4.47 -10.77 -16.64
N LEU A 18 3.14 -10.90 -16.61
CA LEU A 18 2.40 -10.88 -15.36
C LEU A 18 3.01 -12.04 -14.57
N ALA A 19 4.10 -11.74 -13.88
CA ALA A 19 4.58 -12.57 -12.81
C ALA A 19 3.37 -12.71 -11.89
N LEU A 20 2.71 -13.85 -11.97
CA LEU A 20 1.82 -14.31 -10.92
C LEU A 20 2.75 -14.51 -9.73
N ALA A 21 3.01 -13.41 -9.01
CA ALA A 21 3.62 -13.45 -7.71
C ALA A 21 2.85 -14.49 -6.90
N PRO A 22 3.53 -15.32 -6.09
CA PRO A 22 2.84 -16.22 -5.20
C PRO A 22 1.85 -15.36 -4.41
N ILE A 23 0.58 -15.75 -4.44
CA ILE A 23 -0.48 -15.07 -3.71
C ILE A 23 -0.17 -15.35 -2.23
N ALA A 24 0.73 -14.57 -1.65
CA ALA A 24 0.75 -14.35 -0.22
C ALA A 24 -0.67 -13.94 0.14
N HIS A 25 -1.22 -14.52 1.20
CA HIS A 25 -2.63 -14.44 1.55
C HIS A 25 -3.08 -12.98 1.77
N ALA A 26 -3.40 -12.25 0.70
CA ALA A 26 -4.00 -10.94 0.78
C ALA A 26 -5.37 -11.10 1.40
N THR A 27 -5.58 -10.48 2.54
CA THR A 27 -6.88 -10.39 3.20
C THR A 27 -7.83 -9.52 2.37
N ASP A 28 -9.13 -9.54 2.69
CA ASP A 28 -10.10 -8.64 2.05
C ASP A 28 -9.72 -7.16 2.28
N ALA A 29 -9.11 -6.84 3.42
CA ALA A 29 -8.61 -5.50 3.72
C ALA A 29 -7.41 -5.11 2.83
N ASP A 30 -6.44 -6.03 2.66
CA ASP A 30 -5.30 -5.81 1.77
C ASP A 30 -5.76 -5.59 0.34
N ALA A 31 -6.72 -6.41 -0.13
CA ALA A 31 -7.29 -6.30 -1.46
C ALA A 31 -8.00 -4.95 -1.68
N ALA A 32 -8.79 -4.49 -0.69
CA ALA A 32 -9.46 -3.20 -0.75
C ALA A 32 -8.48 -2.03 -0.79
N PHE A 33 -7.44 -2.07 0.06
CA PHE A 33 -6.41 -1.04 0.09
C PHE A 33 -5.59 -1.01 -1.21
N LEU A 34 -5.14 -2.17 -1.70
CA LEU A 34 -4.38 -2.27 -2.95
C LEU A 34 -5.20 -1.80 -4.17
N ALA A 35 -6.51 -2.04 -4.16
CA ALA A 35 -7.40 -1.49 -5.19
C ALA A 35 -7.45 0.05 -5.15
N ALA A 36 -7.47 0.65 -3.96
CA ALA A 36 -7.39 2.11 -3.81
C ALA A 36 -6.04 2.67 -4.26
N VAL A 37 -4.92 2.04 -3.87
CA VAL A 37 -3.56 2.37 -4.34
C VAL A 37 -3.50 2.38 -5.87
N ALA A 38 -4.01 1.33 -6.51
CA ALA A 38 -4.05 1.22 -7.96
C ALA A 38 -4.94 2.30 -8.61
N HIS A 39 -6.09 2.61 -8.00
CA HIS A 39 -7.00 3.66 -8.47
C HIS A 39 -6.36 5.06 -8.39
N LEU A 40 -5.54 5.30 -7.37
CA LEU A 40 -4.78 6.54 -7.19
C LEU A 40 -3.54 6.64 -8.10
N GLY A 41 -3.20 5.59 -8.83
CA GLY A 41 -2.02 5.54 -9.70
C GLY A 41 -0.70 5.48 -8.93
N LEU A 42 -0.74 5.11 -7.64
CA LEU A 42 0.44 4.99 -6.79
C LEU A 42 1.21 3.70 -7.11
N GLN A 43 2.54 3.82 -7.10
CA GLN A 43 3.44 2.73 -7.44
C GLN A 43 4.32 2.40 -6.23
N PHE A 44 4.20 1.18 -5.74
CA PHE A 44 5.08 0.60 -4.74
C PHE A 44 5.99 -0.44 -5.39
N GLY A 45 7.14 -0.72 -4.78
CA GLY A 45 8.06 -1.73 -5.30
C GLY A 45 7.46 -3.14 -5.28
N THR A 46 6.58 -3.42 -4.32
CA THR A 46 5.80 -4.67 -4.19
C THR A 46 4.44 -4.42 -3.56
N ALA A 47 3.51 -5.38 -3.65
CA ALA A 47 2.22 -5.30 -2.98
C ALA A 47 2.37 -5.32 -1.45
N GLU A 48 3.32 -6.11 -0.94
CA GLU A 48 3.64 -6.20 0.49
C GLU A 48 4.12 -4.85 1.04
N GLN A 49 4.96 -4.12 0.29
CA GLN A 49 5.38 -2.76 0.66
C GLN A 49 4.21 -1.77 0.71
N ALA A 50 3.26 -1.88 -0.22
CA ALA A 50 2.07 -1.04 -0.18
C ALA A 50 1.23 -1.35 1.07
N VAL A 51 0.99 -2.64 1.34
CA VAL A 51 0.26 -3.09 2.54
C VAL A 51 0.96 -2.62 3.82
N GLU A 52 2.28 -2.75 3.91
CA GLU A 52 3.07 -2.26 5.05
C GLU A 52 2.93 -0.74 5.23
N ALA A 53 2.98 0.04 4.14
CA ALA A 53 2.76 1.48 4.19
C ALA A 53 1.34 1.85 4.70
N GLY A 54 0.32 1.13 4.25
CA GLY A 54 -1.05 1.32 4.73
C GLY A 54 -1.24 0.96 6.21
N ASN A 55 -0.60 -0.13 6.67
CA ASN A 55 -0.59 -0.49 8.10
C ASN A 55 0.16 0.56 8.94
N ASN A 56 1.28 1.08 8.45
CA ASN A 56 2.04 2.14 9.14
C ASN A 56 1.22 3.43 9.32
N VAL A 57 0.41 3.81 8.32
CA VAL A 57 -0.54 4.93 8.47
C VAL A 57 -1.48 4.67 9.66
N CYS A 58 -2.01 3.45 9.76
CA CYS A 58 -2.90 3.07 10.83
C CYS A 58 -2.21 3.09 12.21
N ASP A 59 -0.95 2.63 12.29
CA ASP A 59 -0.15 2.68 13.52
C ASP A 59 0.06 4.13 14.00
N VAL A 60 0.36 5.06 13.08
CA VAL A 60 0.51 6.49 13.38
C VAL A 60 -0.80 7.08 13.90
N VAL A 61 -1.94 6.71 13.29
CA VAL A 61 -3.26 7.15 13.75
C VAL A 61 -3.56 6.62 15.15
N ALA A 62 -3.27 5.35 15.41
CA ALA A 62 -3.47 4.72 16.70
C ALA A 62 -2.60 5.37 17.79
N GLU A 63 -1.31 5.57 17.50
CA GLU A 63 -0.36 6.22 18.42
C GLU A 63 -0.79 7.65 18.75
N GLY A 64 -1.13 8.46 17.74
CA GLY A 64 -1.62 9.81 17.95
C GLY A 64 -2.89 9.84 18.79
N SER A 65 -3.83 8.93 18.52
CA SER A 65 -5.10 8.82 19.25
C SER A 65 -4.89 8.43 20.71
N VAL A 66 -4.02 7.44 20.99
CA VAL A 66 -3.68 7.00 22.35
C VAL A 66 -3.02 8.15 23.14
N ASN A 67 -2.24 8.99 22.47
CA ASN A 67 -1.56 10.13 23.07
C ASN A 67 -2.42 11.41 23.14
N ASN A 68 -3.71 11.34 22.79
CA ASN A 68 -4.63 12.49 22.75
C ASN A 68 -4.15 13.63 21.85
N VAL A 69 -3.45 13.29 20.75
CA VAL A 69 -3.07 14.27 19.71
C VAL A 69 -4.32 14.71 18.96
N ASP A 70 -4.41 15.99 18.63
CA ASP A 70 -5.50 16.54 17.83
C ASP A 70 -5.60 15.80 16.48
N PRO A 71 -6.79 15.30 16.08
CA PRO A 71 -6.96 14.57 14.82
C PRO A 71 -6.45 15.31 13.58
N ALA A 72 -6.61 16.63 13.52
CA ALA A 72 -6.12 17.43 12.41
C ALA A 72 -4.58 17.46 12.37
N ARG A 73 -3.92 17.38 13.53
CA ARG A 73 -2.46 17.25 13.60
C ARG A 73 -2.00 15.87 13.14
N ILE A 74 -2.67 14.80 13.57
CA ILE A 74 -2.37 13.43 13.11
C ILE A 74 -2.46 13.36 11.57
N ARG A 75 -3.56 13.85 10.99
CA ARG A 75 -3.72 13.91 9.52
C ARG A 75 -2.62 14.72 8.85
N ALA A 76 -2.32 15.91 9.37
CA ALA A 76 -1.32 16.79 8.79
C ALA A 76 0.07 16.14 8.79
N ASP A 77 0.43 15.44 9.86
CA ASP A 77 1.72 14.75 9.97
C ASP A 77 1.82 13.58 8.98
N ILE A 78 0.75 12.78 8.83
CA ILE A 78 0.69 11.70 7.82
C ILE A 78 0.82 12.25 6.39
N ILE A 79 0.03 13.28 6.07
CA ILE A 79 0.06 13.90 4.73
C ILE A 79 1.45 14.51 4.47
N ALA A 80 2.04 15.22 5.44
CA ALA A 80 3.36 15.81 5.29
C ALA A 80 4.45 14.76 5.02
N ASN A 81 4.38 13.59 5.68
CA ASN A 81 5.30 12.49 5.43
C ASN A 81 5.17 11.94 4.00
N LEU A 82 3.93 11.68 3.55
CA LEU A 82 3.66 11.18 2.19
C LEU A 82 4.10 12.17 1.11
N LEU A 83 3.87 13.48 1.34
CA LEU A 83 4.38 14.53 0.46
C LEU A 83 5.90 14.52 0.36
N GLY A 84 6.60 14.26 1.49
CA GLY A 84 8.05 14.10 1.54
C GLY A 84 8.57 12.90 0.74
N GLU A 85 7.73 11.88 0.55
CA GLU A 85 8.00 10.69 -0.28
C GLU A 85 7.66 10.90 -1.77
N GLY A 86 7.17 12.08 -2.15
CA GLY A 86 6.83 12.42 -3.54
C GLY A 86 5.42 12.02 -3.96
N VAL A 87 4.56 11.64 -3.00
CA VAL A 87 3.12 11.44 -3.22
C VAL A 87 2.45 12.81 -3.33
N ASP A 88 1.53 13.01 -4.28
CA ASP A 88 0.81 14.29 -4.36
C ASP A 88 -0.23 14.44 -3.22
N GLU A 89 -0.66 15.66 -2.93
CA GLU A 89 -1.56 15.93 -1.79
C GLU A 89 -2.91 15.21 -1.88
N TYR A 90 -3.45 15.08 -3.09
CA TYR A 90 -4.69 14.37 -3.34
C TYR A 90 -4.49 12.87 -3.10
N GLN A 91 -3.43 12.29 -3.68
CA GLN A 91 -3.05 10.91 -3.46
C GLN A 91 -2.79 10.62 -1.97
N ALA A 92 -2.06 11.49 -1.27
CA ALA A 92 -1.72 11.32 0.14
C ALA A 92 -2.98 11.30 1.02
N THR A 93 -3.88 12.25 0.79
CA THR A 93 -5.15 12.33 1.52
C THR A 93 -6.00 11.08 1.29
N HIS A 94 -6.18 10.67 0.04
CA HIS A 94 -6.99 9.51 -0.29
C HIS A 94 -6.35 8.18 0.10
N LEU A 95 -5.01 8.09 0.08
CA LEU A 95 -4.27 6.94 0.58
C LEU A 95 -4.45 6.78 2.09
N MET A 96 -4.37 7.88 2.85
CA MET A 96 -4.65 7.87 4.29
C MET A 96 -6.08 7.39 4.59
N ILE A 97 -7.07 7.92 3.86
CA ILE A 97 -8.47 7.49 4.01
C ILE A 97 -8.63 6.00 3.72
N ALA A 98 -8.03 5.51 2.63
CA ALA A 98 -8.07 4.09 2.27
C ALA A 98 -7.40 3.21 3.33
N ALA A 99 -6.24 3.63 3.85
CA ALA A 99 -5.52 2.92 4.90
C ALA A 99 -6.34 2.83 6.20
N VAL A 100 -6.89 3.95 6.67
CA VAL A 100 -7.71 3.98 7.89
C VAL A 100 -8.96 3.11 7.73
N GLY A 101 -9.67 3.22 6.61
CA GLY A 101 -10.86 2.42 6.35
C GLY A 101 -10.58 0.91 6.24
N ALA A 102 -9.41 0.53 5.73
CA ALA A 102 -9.02 -0.88 5.58
C ALA A 102 -8.48 -1.49 6.88
N TYR A 103 -7.59 -0.78 7.58
CA TYR A 103 -6.77 -1.36 8.66
C TYR A 103 -7.19 -0.91 10.07
N CYS A 104 -7.84 0.24 10.23
CA CYS A 104 -8.38 0.67 11.52
C CYS A 104 -9.62 1.55 11.43
N PRO A 105 -10.76 0.97 11.05
CA PRO A 105 -12.03 1.70 10.91
C PRO A 105 -12.54 2.31 12.23
N THR A 106 -12.00 1.90 13.40
CA THR A 106 -12.32 2.54 14.68
C THR A 106 -11.84 4.00 14.74
N TYR A 107 -10.84 4.38 13.94
CA TYR A 107 -10.30 5.74 13.87
C TYR A 107 -10.85 6.56 12.68
N ASP A 108 -11.97 6.17 12.07
CA ASP A 108 -12.58 6.92 10.95
C ASP A 108 -12.88 8.40 11.28
N HIS A 109 -13.10 8.72 12.56
CA HIS A 109 -13.26 10.09 13.00
C HIS A 109 -12.01 10.96 12.78
N VAL A 110 -10.82 10.36 12.71
CA VAL A 110 -9.57 11.06 12.42
C VAL A 110 -9.53 11.55 10.99
N VAL A 111 -10.09 10.79 10.03
CA VAL A 111 -10.12 11.19 8.61
C VAL A 111 -11.26 12.14 8.26
N GLY A 112 -12.36 12.12 9.01
CA GLY A 112 -13.55 12.96 8.74
C GLY A 112 -13.56 14.35 9.39
N GLY A 113 -12.56 14.67 10.21
CA GLY A 113 -12.47 15.95 10.92
C GLY A 113 -11.62 17.00 10.22
#